data_AF-A0AAN1GQC4-F1
#
_entry.id   AF-A0AAN1GQC4-F1
#
_cell.length_a   1.000
_cell.length_b   1.000
_cell.length_c   1.000
_cell.angle_alpha   90.00
_cell.angle_beta   90.00
_cell.angle_gamma   90.00
#
_symmetry.space_group_name_H-M   'P 1'
#
loop_
_entity.id
_entity.type
_entity.pdbx_description
1 polymer ?
#
loop_
_entity_poly.entity_id
_entity_poly.type
_entity_poly.pdbx_seq_one_letter_code
_entity_poly.pdbx_strand_id
1 'polypeptide(L)'
;MLDWLLKRKLSPMAEALATEYPLVAAGQGGILSGTHVASHLGWRPIEALAVGDMALTFDHGMQPIVDIHRETLLLTSGAPNPLTCPVYIPQDALNNRAPLWVMPNQGILIESDLACDGQGDPFVVVPACALEGYRGIRRAEPETRLEIVVPRFAQDEVIYLEAGLLGFSVSPRDLLSFDTSAQPDLYRVLQPETARELVIDMITEESVWATTLPMGPGGHGAAEYAAMV
;
A
#
# COMPACT_ATOMS: atom_id res chain seq x y z
N MET A 1 -29.02 24.91 -26.86
CA MET A 1 -29.38 23.48 -27.05
C MET A 1 -28.10 22.84 -27.55
N LEU A 2 -27.18 22.42 -26.68
CA LEU A 2 -27.37 21.46 -25.58
C LEU A 2 -26.54 21.73 -24.29
N ASP A 3 -26.15 22.98 -24.07
CA ASP A 3 -25.06 23.44 -23.18
C ASP A 3 -25.20 23.11 -21.68
N TRP A 4 -26.36 22.63 -21.22
CA TRP A 4 -26.62 22.31 -19.81
C TRP A 4 -26.10 20.93 -19.36
N LEU A 5 -25.83 20.02 -20.30
CA LEU A 5 -25.44 18.63 -20.01
C LEU A 5 -23.94 18.44 -19.68
N LEU A 6 -23.08 19.39 -20.05
CA LEU A 6 -21.63 19.30 -19.86
C LEU A 6 -21.10 19.99 -18.59
N LYS A 7 -21.99 20.58 -17.77
CA LYS A 7 -21.58 21.32 -16.56
C LYS A 7 -22.12 20.73 -15.26
N ARG A 8 -22.10 19.39 -15.17
CA ARG A 8 -22.11 18.67 -13.90
C ARG A 8 -20.83 19.07 -13.13
N LYS A 9 -20.92 20.11 -12.30
CA LYS A 9 -19.88 20.40 -11.30
C LYS A 9 -19.58 19.09 -10.56
N LEU A 10 -18.31 18.79 -10.36
CA LEU A 10 -17.92 17.74 -9.45
C LEU A 10 -18.50 18.09 -8.05
N SER A 11 -18.94 17.08 -7.32
CA SER A 11 -19.23 17.25 -5.90
C SER A 11 -17.92 17.68 -5.20
N PRO A 12 -17.92 18.45 -4.11
CA PRO A 12 -16.71 18.71 -3.33
C PRO A 12 -15.98 17.40 -2.96
N MET A 13 -16.75 16.34 -2.67
CA MET A 13 -16.28 14.97 -2.49
C MET A 13 -15.55 14.40 -3.74
N ALA A 14 -16.06 14.68 -4.94
CA ALA A 14 -15.43 14.25 -6.19
C ALA A 14 -14.24 15.14 -6.64
N GLU A 15 -14.05 16.32 -6.02
CA GLU A 15 -12.81 17.09 -6.11
C GLU A 15 -11.76 16.58 -5.09
N ALA A 16 -12.17 16.13 -3.90
CA ALA A 16 -11.28 15.46 -2.93
C ALA A 16 -10.81 14.06 -3.39
N LEU A 17 -11.66 13.35 -4.13
CA LEU A 17 -11.32 12.08 -4.80
C LEU A 17 -10.33 12.24 -5.96
N ALA A 18 -10.13 13.46 -6.48
CA ALA A 18 -9.26 13.70 -7.62
C ALA A 18 -7.78 13.56 -7.25
N THR A 19 -7.14 12.55 -7.82
CA THR A 19 -5.70 12.31 -7.81
C THR A 19 -5.10 12.76 -9.15
N GLU A 20 -3.81 13.15 -9.18
CA GLU A 20 -3.15 13.54 -10.44
C GLU A 20 -2.99 12.34 -11.39
N TYR A 21 -2.91 11.14 -10.81
CA TYR A 21 -2.74 9.87 -11.50
C TYR A 21 -4.03 9.05 -11.41
N PRO A 22 -4.40 8.28 -12.45
CA PRO A 22 -5.59 7.43 -12.40
C PRO A 22 -5.47 6.38 -11.28
N LEU A 23 -6.58 6.14 -10.59
CA LEU A 23 -6.73 5.00 -9.69
C LEU A 23 -6.71 3.69 -10.51
N VAL A 24 -6.15 2.63 -9.92
CA VAL A 24 -6.04 1.30 -10.51
C VAL A 24 -6.45 0.29 -9.44
N ALA A 25 -7.15 -0.78 -9.83
CA ALA A 25 -7.53 -1.84 -8.90
C ALA A 25 -6.30 -2.59 -8.37
N ALA A 26 -6.40 -3.12 -7.14
CA ALA A 26 -5.41 -4.05 -6.63
C ALA A 26 -5.40 -5.32 -7.49
N GLY A 27 -4.22 -5.91 -7.69
CA GLY A 27 -4.04 -7.09 -8.51
C GLY A 27 -2.70 -7.74 -8.25
N GLN A 28 -2.02 -8.22 -9.30
CA GLN A 28 -0.70 -8.87 -9.16
C GLN A 28 0.39 -7.97 -8.55
N GLY A 29 0.18 -6.66 -8.50
CA GLY A 29 1.04 -5.73 -7.79
C GLY A 29 2.45 -5.60 -8.36
N GLY A 30 3.41 -5.44 -7.45
CA GLY A 30 4.82 -5.22 -7.76
C GLY A 30 5.50 -4.45 -6.64
N ILE A 31 6.54 -5.03 -6.06
CA ILE A 31 7.36 -4.43 -5.00
C ILE A 31 8.77 -4.23 -5.58
N LEU A 32 9.38 -3.08 -5.36
CA LEU A 32 10.70 -2.80 -5.95
C LEU A 32 11.84 -3.42 -5.15
N SER A 33 12.93 -3.75 -5.85
CA SER A 33 14.20 -4.23 -5.30
C SER A 33 14.73 -3.34 -4.18
N GLY A 34 15.37 -3.95 -3.18
CA GLY A 34 15.83 -3.31 -1.95
C GLY A 34 14.82 -3.35 -0.81
N THR A 35 13.54 -3.60 -1.09
CA THR A 35 12.50 -3.80 -0.07
C THR A 35 12.71 -5.13 0.65
N HIS A 36 12.76 -5.14 1.99
CA HIS A 36 12.96 -6.34 2.79
C HIS A 36 11.63 -7.04 3.13
N VAL A 37 11.58 -8.34 2.90
CA VAL A 37 10.50 -9.24 3.30
C VAL A 37 10.92 -10.03 4.55
N ALA A 38 9.98 -10.28 5.47
CA ALA A 38 10.20 -11.23 6.54
C ALA A 38 10.23 -12.67 5.99
N SER A 39 11.33 -13.39 6.21
CA SER A 39 11.50 -14.77 5.74
C SER A 39 12.07 -15.68 6.84
N HIS A 40 12.08 -16.98 6.60
CA HIS A 40 12.77 -17.94 7.46
C HIS A 40 14.31 -17.72 7.55
N LEU A 41 14.88 -16.91 6.64
CA LEU A 41 16.28 -16.46 6.68
C LEU A 41 16.44 -15.06 7.33
N GLY A 42 15.40 -14.59 8.04
CA GLY A 42 15.31 -13.23 8.58
C GLY A 42 14.78 -12.23 7.56
N TRP A 43 15.07 -10.95 7.76
CA TRP A 43 14.73 -9.90 6.80
C TRP A 43 15.64 -10.00 5.57
N ARG A 44 15.04 -10.26 4.40
CA ARG A 44 15.74 -10.49 3.14
C ARG A 44 15.25 -9.52 2.07
N PRO A 45 16.15 -8.85 1.32
CA PRO A 45 15.70 -8.01 0.21
C PRO A 45 15.01 -8.89 -0.84
N ILE A 46 13.89 -8.41 -1.37
CA ILE A 46 12.92 -9.20 -2.15
C ILE A 46 13.53 -9.82 -3.42
N GLU A 47 14.48 -9.12 -4.05
CA GLU A 47 15.22 -9.59 -5.21
C GLU A 47 16.19 -10.74 -4.89
N ALA A 48 16.46 -11.03 -3.62
CA ALA A 48 17.28 -12.15 -3.18
C ALA A 48 16.47 -13.39 -2.72
N LEU A 49 15.14 -13.38 -2.89
CA LEU A 49 14.26 -14.53 -2.64
C LEU A 49 14.14 -15.45 -3.86
N ALA A 50 13.96 -16.75 -3.62
CA ALA A 50 13.77 -17.80 -4.61
C ALA A 50 12.46 -18.58 -4.38
N VAL A 51 11.99 -19.29 -5.42
CA VAL A 51 10.89 -20.25 -5.28
C VAL A 51 11.32 -21.36 -4.32
N GLY A 52 10.48 -21.66 -3.33
CA GLY A 52 10.77 -22.55 -2.22
C GLY A 52 11.28 -21.85 -0.95
N ASP A 53 11.63 -20.56 -0.98
CA ASP A 53 11.86 -19.79 0.24
C ASP A 53 10.54 -19.59 0.99
N MET A 54 10.58 -19.72 2.32
CA MET A 54 9.45 -19.40 3.19
C MET A 54 9.44 -17.92 3.56
N ALA A 55 8.33 -17.23 3.31
CA ALA A 55 8.05 -15.86 3.76
C ALA A 55 7.01 -15.87 4.90
N LEU A 56 7.05 -14.87 5.79
CA LEU A 56 6.06 -14.71 6.85
C LEU A 56 4.82 -13.96 6.33
N THR A 57 3.67 -14.61 6.44
CA THR A 57 2.35 -14.07 6.14
C THR A 57 1.58 -13.71 7.41
N PHE A 58 0.54 -12.90 7.27
CA PHE A 58 -0.29 -12.39 8.36
C PHE A 58 -1.06 -13.50 9.08
N ASP A 59 -1.87 -14.28 8.35
CA ASP A 59 -2.78 -15.28 8.93
C ASP A 59 -2.16 -16.68 9.03
N HIS A 60 -1.31 -17.05 8.07
CA HIS A 60 -0.85 -18.43 7.88
C HIS A 60 0.61 -18.68 8.29
N GLY A 61 1.28 -17.68 8.87
CA GLY A 61 2.66 -17.82 9.35
C GLY A 61 3.66 -18.01 8.21
N MET A 62 4.59 -18.96 8.33
CA MET A 62 5.59 -19.18 7.27
C MET A 62 4.98 -19.96 6.09
N GLN A 63 4.86 -19.32 4.92
CA GLN A 63 4.34 -19.92 3.69
C GLN A 63 5.40 -19.97 2.58
N PRO A 64 5.40 -21.03 1.74
CA PRO A 64 6.37 -21.21 0.67
C PRO A 64 6.02 -20.32 -0.54
N ILE A 65 7.00 -19.59 -1.05
CA ILE A 65 6.88 -18.88 -2.32
C ILE A 65 6.86 -19.91 -3.45
N VAL A 66 5.77 -19.99 -4.21
CA VAL A 66 5.56 -20.99 -5.29
C VAL A 66 5.96 -20.48 -6.67
N ASP A 67 5.95 -19.15 -6.85
CA ASP A 67 6.35 -18.47 -8.08
C ASP A 67 6.93 -17.09 -7.73
N ILE A 68 7.86 -16.58 -8.53
CA ILE A 68 8.39 -15.21 -8.43
C ILE A 68 8.47 -14.62 -9.82
N HIS A 69 7.53 -13.73 -10.15
CA HIS A 69 7.63 -12.92 -11.34
C HIS A 69 8.62 -11.76 -11.10
N ARG A 70 9.38 -11.41 -12.13
CA ARG A 70 10.40 -10.35 -12.10
C ARG A 70 10.35 -9.57 -13.41
N GLU A 71 10.24 -8.25 -13.31
CA GLU A 71 10.21 -7.32 -14.44
C GLU A 71 11.25 -6.21 -14.23
N THR A 72 11.78 -5.67 -15.33
CA THR A 72 12.67 -4.50 -15.30
C THR A 72 12.11 -3.40 -16.19
N LEU A 73 11.56 -2.35 -15.57
CA LEU A 73 11.09 -1.18 -16.31
C LEU A 73 12.25 -0.19 -16.49
N LEU A 74 12.47 0.23 -17.72
CA LEU A 74 13.38 1.33 -18.06
C LEU A 74 12.53 2.57 -18.32
N LEU A 75 12.63 3.58 -17.45
CA LEU A 75 11.97 4.87 -17.64
C LEU A 75 12.73 5.67 -18.70
N THR A 76 12.32 5.54 -19.96
CA THR A 76 12.78 6.42 -21.05
C THR A 76 12.39 7.86 -20.77
N SER A 77 13.30 8.80 -21.02
CA SER A 77 13.08 10.24 -20.82
C SER A 77 11.83 10.75 -21.56
N GLY A 78 10.79 11.04 -20.79
CA GLY A 78 9.45 11.43 -21.25
C GLY A 78 8.55 11.61 -20.02
N ALA A 79 7.26 11.87 -20.22
CA ALA A 79 6.32 11.86 -19.09
C ALA A 79 6.07 10.41 -18.63
N PRO A 80 5.95 10.14 -17.32
CA PRO A 80 5.71 8.80 -16.82
C PRO A 80 4.31 8.33 -17.25
N ASN A 81 4.18 7.05 -17.60
CA ASN A 81 2.86 6.46 -17.87
C ASN A 81 2.03 6.53 -16.57
N PRO A 82 0.90 7.27 -16.53
CA PRO A 82 0.19 7.51 -15.26
C PRO A 82 -0.37 6.23 -14.62
N LEU A 83 -0.61 5.20 -15.43
CA LEU A 83 -1.07 3.88 -14.96
C LEU A 83 0.03 3.05 -14.29
N THR A 84 1.31 3.35 -14.50
CA THR A 84 2.46 2.57 -13.97
C THR A 84 3.47 3.41 -13.18
N CYS A 85 3.21 4.71 -12.96
CA CYS A 85 4.03 5.57 -12.12
C CYS A 85 4.09 5.01 -10.67
N PRO A 86 5.28 4.66 -10.13
CA PRO A 86 5.38 4.05 -8.80
C PRO A 86 4.83 4.91 -7.66
N VAL A 87 4.45 4.24 -6.58
CA VAL A 87 4.03 4.86 -5.32
C VAL A 87 5.22 4.81 -4.35
N TYR A 88 5.64 5.98 -3.88
CA TYR A 88 6.59 6.12 -2.77
C TYR A 88 5.83 6.04 -1.45
N ILE A 89 6.29 5.15 -0.57
CA ILE A 89 5.79 5.03 0.80
C ILE A 89 6.90 5.50 1.75
N PRO A 90 6.77 6.69 2.38
CA PRO A 90 7.74 7.19 3.35
C PRO A 90 7.89 6.26 4.55
N GLN A 91 9.01 6.37 5.26
CA GLN A 91 9.20 5.70 6.56
C GLN A 91 8.04 6.05 7.53
N ASP A 92 7.62 5.08 8.33
CA ASP A 92 6.57 5.18 9.36
C ASP A 92 5.17 5.58 8.83
N ALA A 93 4.96 5.65 7.51
CA ALA A 93 3.67 5.98 6.92
C ALA A 93 2.63 4.85 7.09
N LEU A 94 3.07 3.59 7.02
CA LEU A 94 2.25 2.37 7.14
C LEU A 94 2.98 1.33 7.99
N ASN A 95 3.49 1.77 9.15
CA ASN A 95 4.29 0.98 10.10
C ASN A 95 5.60 0.40 9.49
N ASN A 96 6.00 0.85 8.30
CA ASN A 96 7.24 0.46 7.63
C ASN A 96 8.46 1.18 8.21
N ARG A 97 9.46 0.40 8.64
CA ARG A 97 10.69 0.89 9.28
C ARG A 97 11.69 1.55 8.33
N ALA A 98 11.54 1.34 7.02
CA ALA A 98 12.30 2.03 5.98
C ALA A 98 11.34 2.51 4.88
N PRO A 99 11.68 3.58 4.14
CA PRO A 99 10.90 3.98 2.97
C PRO A 99 11.06 2.94 1.85
N LEU A 100 9.98 2.72 1.10
CA LEU A 100 9.92 1.72 0.04
C LEU A 100 9.11 2.21 -1.16
N TRP A 101 9.15 1.42 -2.24
CA TRP A 101 8.45 1.70 -3.48
C TRP A 101 7.65 0.49 -3.95
N VAL A 102 6.43 0.75 -4.41
CA VAL A 102 5.51 -0.27 -4.92
C VAL A 102 4.78 0.22 -6.18
N MET A 103 4.23 -0.72 -6.95
CA MET A 103 3.43 -0.42 -8.13
C MET A 103 2.01 0.05 -7.76
N PRO A 104 1.34 0.87 -8.59
CA PRO A 104 -0.03 1.38 -8.36
C PRO A 104 -1.05 0.35 -7.86
N ASN A 105 -1.01 -0.83 -8.45
CA ASN A 105 -1.91 -1.96 -8.25
C ASN A 105 -1.41 -2.95 -7.18
N GLN A 106 -0.35 -2.62 -6.45
CA GLN A 106 0.07 -3.39 -5.28
C GLN A 106 -1.02 -3.25 -4.21
N GLY A 107 -1.63 -4.36 -3.82
CA GLY A 107 -2.54 -4.37 -2.68
C GLY A 107 -1.75 -4.17 -1.39
N ILE A 108 -2.27 -3.32 -0.50
CA ILE A 108 -1.75 -3.09 0.84
C ILE A 108 -2.89 -3.41 1.80
N LEU A 109 -2.66 -4.32 2.77
CA LEU A 109 -3.61 -4.53 3.86
C LEU A 109 -3.46 -3.39 4.87
N ILE A 110 -4.57 -2.75 5.23
CA ILE A 110 -4.63 -1.73 6.27
C ILE A 110 -5.68 -2.10 7.31
N GLU A 111 -5.47 -1.63 8.54
CA GLU A 111 -6.39 -1.73 9.67
C GLU A 111 -7.07 -0.36 9.85
N SER A 112 -8.41 -0.31 9.89
CA SER A 112 -9.15 0.94 10.15
C SER A 112 -10.55 0.68 10.70
N ASP A 113 -10.90 1.33 11.80
CA ASP A 113 -12.26 1.30 12.38
C ASP A 113 -13.31 1.81 11.38
N LEU A 114 -12.94 2.75 10.50
CA LEU A 114 -13.78 3.28 9.41
C LEU A 114 -14.07 2.23 8.33
N ALA A 115 -13.25 1.18 8.25
CA ALA A 115 -13.37 0.11 7.27
C ALA A 115 -14.18 -1.10 7.79
N CYS A 116 -14.57 -1.15 9.06
CA CYS A 116 -15.18 -2.32 9.71
C CYS A 116 -16.31 -2.97 8.88
N ASP A 117 -16.23 -4.30 8.71
CA ASP A 117 -17.27 -5.09 8.04
C ASP A 117 -18.53 -5.31 8.93
N GLY A 118 -19.52 -6.07 8.44
CA GLY A 118 -20.73 -6.40 9.18
C GLY A 118 -20.53 -7.34 10.39
N GLN A 119 -19.32 -7.87 10.59
CA GLN A 119 -18.90 -8.73 11.71
C GLN A 119 -17.94 -7.98 12.67
N GLY A 120 -17.45 -6.81 12.27
CA GLY A 120 -16.50 -5.98 13.03
C GLY A 120 -15.03 -6.19 12.66
N ASP A 121 -14.73 -6.71 11.47
CA ASP A 121 -13.37 -6.86 10.96
C ASP A 121 -12.85 -5.53 10.36
N PRO A 122 -11.82 -4.89 10.95
CA PRO A 122 -11.25 -3.62 10.49
C PRO A 122 -10.29 -3.77 9.30
N PHE A 123 -9.95 -4.99 8.87
CA PHE A 123 -8.95 -5.20 7.83
C PHE A 123 -9.55 -5.08 6.42
N VAL A 124 -8.84 -4.36 5.55
CA VAL A 124 -9.15 -4.22 4.11
C VAL A 124 -7.88 -4.12 3.27
N VAL A 125 -7.93 -4.65 2.04
CA VAL A 125 -6.87 -4.44 1.05
C VAL A 125 -7.25 -3.25 0.15
N VAL A 126 -6.37 -2.27 0.07
CA VAL A 126 -6.47 -1.11 -0.83
C VAL A 126 -5.34 -1.13 -1.86
N PRO A 127 -5.54 -0.66 -3.10
CA PRO A 127 -4.44 -0.45 -4.03
C PRO A 127 -3.55 0.71 -3.56
N ALA A 128 -2.23 0.57 -3.68
CA ALA A 128 -1.27 1.56 -3.22
C ALA A 128 -1.51 2.98 -3.78
N CYS A 129 -2.09 3.12 -4.98
CA CYS A 129 -2.43 4.43 -5.52
C CYS A 129 -3.58 5.15 -4.80
N ALA A 130 -4.47 4.44 -4.09
CA ALA A 130 -5.55 5.08 -3.32
C ALA A 130 -5.02 5.81 -2.08
N LEU A 131 -3.88 5.35 -1.54
CA LEU A 131 -3.18 5.91 -0.37
C LEU A 131 -2.49 7.26 -0.63
N GLU A 132 -2.55 7.81 -1.84
CA GLU A 132 -1.92 9.10 -2.18
C GLU A 132 -2.39 10.24 -1.26
N GLY A 133 -1.44 10.98 -0.68
CA GLY A 133 -1.66 12.02 0.32
C GLY A 133 -1.69 11.50 1.77
N TYR A 134 -1.98 10.23 2.03
CA TYR A 134 -1.95 9.68 3.39
C TYR A 134 -0.50 9.64 3.90
N ARG A 135 -0.21 10.35 5.00
CA ARG A 135 1.10 10.39 5.67
C ARG A 135 2.30 10.63 4.74
N GLY A 136 2.09 11.40 3.65
CA GLY A 136 3.12 11.74 2.67
C GLY A 136 3.39 10.70 1.58
N ILE A 137 2.59 9.63 1.50
CA ILE A 137 2.55 8.69 0.37
C ILE A 137 2.19 9.45 -0.90
N ARG A 138 2.91 9.18 -2.00
CA ARG A 138 2.78 9.94 -3.25
C ARG A 138 3.22 9.14 -4.46
N ARG A 139 2.65 9.43 -5.63
CA ARG A 139 3.21 9.04 -6.93
C ARG A 139 4.53 9.76 -7.17
N ALA A 140 5.54 9.04 -7.69
CA ALA A 140 6.82 9.63 -8.05
C ALA A 140 7.66 8.70 -8.95
N GLU A 141 8.64 9.28 -9.63
CA GLU A 141 9.69 8.54 -10.33
C GLU A 141 10.82 8.19 -9.34
N PRO A 142 11.20 6.91 -9.17
CA PRO A 142 12.33 6.52 -8.30
C PRO A 142 13.68 6.76 -8.99
N GLU A 143 13.92 6.05 -10.09
CA GLU A 143 15.16 6.02 -10.86
C GLU A 143 14.87 5.64 -12.32
N THR A 144 15.85 5.79 -13.22
CA THR A 144 15.74 5.44 -14.66
C THR A 144 15.55 3.93 -14.91
N ARG A 145 15.87 3.07 -13.94
CA ARG A 145 15.68 1.61 -14.00
C ARG A 145 15.01 1.13 -12.72
N LEU A 146 13.90 0.41 -12.85
CA LEU A 146 13.15 -0.16 -11.74
C LEU A 146 13.16 -1.68 -11.89
N GLU A 147 13.58 -2.40 -10.84
CA GLU A 147 13.46 -3.86 -10.78
C GLU A 147 12.30 -4.21 -9.86
N ILE A 148 11.28 -4.86 -10.43
CA ILE A 148 10.01 -5.18 -9.77
C ILE A 148 9.98 -6.69 -9.52
N VAL A 149 9.60 -7.07 -8.31
CA VAL A 149 9.46 -8.47 -7.90
C VAL A 149 8.03 -8.70 -7.37
N VAL A 150 7.42 -9.80 -7.80
CA VAL A 150 6.12 -10.27 -7.33
C VAL A 150 6.28 -11.72 -6.85
N PRO A 151 6.54 -11.94 -5.55
CA PRO A 151 6.49 -13.28 -4.95
C PRO A 151 5.02 -13.71 -4.82
N ARG A 152 4.71 -14.96 -5.17
CA ARG A 152 3.37 -15.54 -5.12
C ARG A 152 3.32 -16.81 -4.28
N PHE A 153 2.16 -17.10 -3.72
CA PHE A 153 1.89 -18.22 -2.83
C PHE A 153 0.82 -19.15 -3.42
N ALA A 154 0.59 -20.29 -2.77
CA ALA A 154 -0.38 -21.29 -3.23
C ALA A 154 -1.85 -20.83 -3.12
N GLN A 155 -2.10 -19.85 -2.27
CA GLN A 155 -3.37 -19.14 -2.07
C GLN A 155 -3.07 -17.63 -1.97
N ASP A 156 -4.10 -16.81 -1.86
CA ASP A 156 -3.93 -15.37 -1.63
C ASP A 156 -3.38 -15.15 -0.20
N GLU A 157 -2.35 -14.32 -0.06
CA GLU A 157 -1.60 -14.13 1.20
C GLU A 157 -1.20 -12.67 1.41
N VAL A 158 -1.06 -12.22 2.65
CA VAL A 158 -0.50 -10.91 3.00
C VAL A 158 0.86 -11.09 3.68
N ILE A 159 1.93 -10.52 3.11
CA ILE A 159 3.32 -10.64 3.59
C ILE A 159 3.83 -9.38 4.30
N TYR A 160 4.71 -9.57 5.28
CA TYR A 160 5.37 -8.46 5.99
C TYR A 160 6.54 -7.87 5.18
N LEU A 161 6.46 -6.57 4.91
CA LEU A 161 7.47 -5.73 4.27
C LEU A 161 8.00 -4.69 5.27
N GLU A 162 9.31 -4.44 5.26
CA GLU A 162 10.00 -3.41 6.06
C GLU A 162 9.51 -3.30 7.51
N ALA A 163 9.64 -4.39 8.28
CA ALA A 163 9.08 -4.57 9.63
C ALA A 163 7.54 -4.70 9.69
N GLY A 164 6.78 -3.66 9.39
CA GLY A 164 5.37 -3.56 9.77
C GLY A 164 4.34 -3.33 8.66
N LEU A 165 4.76 -3.12 7.41
CA LEU A 165 3.82 -2.95 6.30
C LEU A 165 3.33 -4.31 5.80
N LEU A 166 2.05 -4.38 5.44
CA LEU A 166 1.38 -5.61 5.02
C LEU A 166 1.06 -5.56 3.52
N GLY A 167 1.89 -6.23 2.71
CA GLY A 167 1.76 -6.28 1.25
C GLY A 167 0.95 -7.49 0.80
N PHE A 168 -0.13 -7.28 0.04
CA PHE A 168 -0.98 -8.35 -0.49
C PHE A 168 -0.36 -9.03 -1.72
N SER A 169 -0.35 -10.36 -1.74
CA SER A 169 0.08 -11.19 -2.86
C SER A 169 -1.08 -12.05 -3.34
N VAL A 170 -1.46 -11.87 -4.61
CA VAL A 170 -2.50 -12.66 -5.27
C VAL A 170 -1.90 -13.96 -5.83
N SER A 171 -2.56 -15.08 -5.53
CA SER A 171 -2.25 -16.40 -6.06
C SER A 171 -2.27 -16.45 -7.60
N PRO A 172 -1.49 -17.34 -8.22
CA PRO A 172 -1.53 -17.57 -9.66
C PRO A 172 -2.77 -18.41 -10.03
N ARG A 173 -3.96 -17.79 -10.05
CA ARG A 173 -5.21 -18.43 -10.49
C ARG A 173 -5.11 -18.78 -12.00
N ASP A 174 -5.42 -20.02 -12.37
CA ASP A 174 -5.42 -20.49 -13.77
C ASP A 174 -6.73 -20.05 -14.48
N LEU A 175 -6.63 -19.60 -15.73
CA LEU A 175 -7.77 -19.23 -16.55
C LEU A 175 -8.71 -20.42 -16.86
N LEU A 176 -8.23 -21.65 -16.65
CA LEU A 176 -9.00 -22.89 -16.83
C LEU A 176 -9.40 -23.56 -15.49
N SER A 177 -8.93 -23.07 -14.34
CA SER A 177 -9.33 -23.61 -13.03
C SER A 177 -10.72 -23.09 -12.62
N PHE A 178 -11.77 -23.78 -13.06
CA PHE A 178 -13.14 -23.55 -12.60
C PHE A 178 -13.30 -23.98 -11.12
N ASP A 179 -13.12 -23.02 -10.21
CA ASP A 179 -13.21 -23.17 -8.75
C ASP A 179 -14.62 -23.55 -8.26
N THR A 180 -14.99 -24.81 -8.44
CA THR A 180 -16.26 -25.37 -7.89
C THR A 180 -16.26 -25.40 -6.36
N SER A 181 -15.10 -25.17 -5.75
CA SER A 181 -14.87 -24.97 -4.32
C SER A 181 -14.26 -23.58 -4.05
N ALA A 182 -14.80 -22.53 -4.67
CA ALA A 182 -14.39 -21.16 -4.40
C ALA A 182 -14.41 -20.90 -2.88
N GLN A 183 -13.21 -20.75 -2.30
CA GLN A 183 -13.07 -20.34 -0.91
C GLN A 183 -13.56 -18.89 -0.80
N PRO A 184 -14.18 -18.46 0.32
CA PRO A 184 -14.44 -17.05 0.52
C PRO A 184 -13.10 -16.29 0.43
N ASP A 185 -13.04 -15.23 -0.37
CA ASP A 185 -11.82 -14.43 -0.50
C ASP A 185 -11.43 -13.91 0.90
N LEU A 186 -10.32 -14.42 1.44
CA LEU A 186 -9.91 -14.19 2.83
C LEU A 186 -9.70 -12.71 3.15
N TYR A 187 -9.28 -11.94 2.14
CA TYR A 187 -9.01 -10.52 2.25
C TYR A 187 -10.04 -9.71 1.47
N ARG A 188 -10.70 -8.78 2.15
CA ARG A 188 -11.65 -7.86 1.55
C ARG A 188 -10.93 -6.79 0.72
N VAL A 189 -10.75 -7.07 -0.57
CA VAL A 189 -10.18 -6.12 -1.54
C VAL A 189 -11.22 -5.07 -1.93
N LEU A 190 -10.93 -3.81 -1.63
CA LEU A 190 -11.81 -2.69 -1.99
C LEU A 190 -11.62 -2.26 -3.46
N GLN A 191 -12.72 -1.82 -4.08
CA GLN A 191 -12.67 -1.17 -5.39
C GLN A 191 -11.93 0.18 -5.29
N PRO A 192 -11.27 0.66 -6.36
CA PRO A 192 -10.35 1.81 -6.27
C PRO A 192 -11.01 3.08 -5.71
N GLU A 193 -12.25 3.34 -6.09
CA GLU A 193 -13.03 4.49 -5.66
C GLU A 193 -13.38 4.41 -4.17
N THR A 194 -13.91 3.28 -3.70
CA THR A 194 -14.24 3.05 -2.28
C THR A 194 -13.01 3.02 -1.39
N ALA A 195 -11.90 2.47 -1.89
CA ALA A 195 -10.60 2.54 -1.22
C ALA A 195 -10.13 4.00 -1.07
N ARG A 196 -10.35 4.83 -2.10
CA ARG A 196 -9.99 6.25 -2.07
C ARG A 196 -10.91 7.08 -1.16
N GLU A 197 -12.21 6.76 -1.11
CA GLU A 197 -13.17 7.35 -0.15
C GLU A 197 -12.71 7.09 1.29
N LEU A 198 -12.46 5.82 1.65
CA LEU A 198 -11.94 5.42 2.96
C LEU A 198 -10.65 6.17 3.35
N VAL A 199 -9.69 6.29 2.44
CA VAL A 199 -8.43 6.99 2.70
C VAL A 199 -8.64 8.49 2.96
N ILE A 200 -9.60 9.14 2.29
CA ILE A 200 -9.93 10.55 2.54
C ILE A 200 -10.55 10.72 3.92
N ASP A 201 -11.42 9.81 4.34
CA ASP A 201 -12.01 9.84 5.67
C ASP A 201 -10.92 9.62 6.75
N MET A 202 -9.99 8.67 6.56
CA MET A 202 -8.82 8.46 7.44
C MET A 202 -7.93 9.72 7.54
N ILE A 203 -7.60 10.38 6.42
CA ILE A 203 -6.84 11.65 6.40
C ILE A 203 -7.59 12.74 7.18
N THR A 204 -8.91 12.79 7.03
CA THR A 204 -9.77 13.78 7.69
C THR A 204 -9.83 13.55 9.20
N GLU A 205 -9.96 12.29 9.64
CA GLU A 205 -10.03 11.92 11.05
C GLU A 205 -8.70 12.22 11.78
N GLU A 206 -7.56 11.82 11.22
CA GLU A 206 -6.23 12.17 11.74
C GLU A 206 -6.02 13.69 11.83
N SER A 207 -6.50 14.44 10.83
CA SER A 207 -6.41 15.91 10.81
C SER A 207 -7.29 16.56 11.89
N VAL A 208 -8.48 16.02 12.15
CA VAL A 208 -9.37 16.47 13.23
C VAL A 208 -8.74 16.19 14.59
N TRP A 209 -8.19 14.99 14.83
CA TRP A 209 -7.52 14.68 16.10
C TRP A 209 -6.28 15.54 16.32
N ALA A 210 -5.42 15.73 15.32
CA ALA A 210 -4.25 16.60 15.39
C ALA A 210 -4.62 18.06 15.73
N THR A 211 -5.77 18.54 15.24
CA THR A 211 -6.31 19.89 15.54
C THR A 211 -6.99 19.97 16.92
N THR A 212 -7.51 18.84 17.43
CA THR A 212 -8.29 18.79 18.68
C THR A 212 -7.40 18.59 19.92
N LEU A 213 -6.13 18.21 19.75
CA LEU A 213 -5.15 18.18 20.84
C LEU A 213 -4.99 19.59 21.47
N PRO A 214 -5.25 19.76 22.78
CA PRO A 214 -5.06 21.06 23.42
C PRO A 214 -3.56 21.37 23.48
N MET A 215 -3.18 22.53 22.94
CA MET A 215 -1.82 23.08 23.05
C MET A 215 -1.42 23.21 24.52
N GLY A 216 -0.61 22.27 25.00
CA GLY A 216 -0.26 22.14 26.42
C GLY A 216 0.46 23.39 26.95
N PRO A 217 0.01 23.98 28.07
CA PRO A 217 0.62 25.19 28.62
C PRO A 217 1.93 24.88 29.36
N GLY A 218 3.04 24.81 28.62
CA GLY A 218 4.39 24.77 29.18
C GLY A 218 5.42 24.11 28.25
N GLY A 219 6.68 24.55 28.22
CA GLY A 219 7.26 25.71 28.90
C GLY A 219 8.77 25.82 28.66
N HIS A 220 9.33 27.03 28.77
CA HIS A 220 10.78 27.23 28.65
C HIS A 220 11.52 26.80 29.93
N GLY A 221 11.69 25.49 30.11
CA GLY A 221 12.58 24.90 31.11
C GLY A 221 13.97 24.65 30.53
N ALA A 222 14.90 25.59 30.69
CA ALA A 222 16.30 25.37 30.32
C ALA A 222 16.96 24.42 31.32
N ALA A 223 17.40 23.25 30.85
CA ALA A 223 18.16 22.29 31.66
C ALA A 223 19.66 22.57 31.53
N GLU A 224 20.22 23.37 32.44
CA GLU A 224 21.67 23.50 32.60
C GLU A 224 22.26 22.17 33.09
N TYR A 225 22.91 21.43 32.20
CA TYR A 225 23.80 20.34 32.61
C TYR A 225 25.16 20.91 33.00
N ALA A 226 25.31 21.21 34.29
CA ALA A 226 26.59 21.60 34.87
C ALA A 226 27.63 20.46 34.73
N ALA A 227 28.84 20.81 34.29
CA ALA A 227 29.91 19.84 34.07
C ALA A 227 30.55 19.35 35.39
N MET A 228 30.86 18.05 35.45
CA MET A 228 31.83 17.48 36.37
C MET A 228 32.78 16.55 35.62
N VAL A 229 33.89 17.11 35.14
CA VAL A 229 35.30 16.76 35.44
C VAL A 229 36.20 17.72 34.66
#